data_AF-A0A2G7GDA0-F1
#
_entry.id   AF-A0A2G7GDA0-F1
#
_cell.length_a   1.000
_cell.length_b   1.000
_cell.length_c   1.000
_cell.angle_alpha   90.00
_cell.angle_beta   90.00
_cell.angle_gamma   90.00
#
_symmetry.space_group_name_H-M   'P 1'
#
loop_
_entity.id
_entity.type
_entity.pdbx_description
1 polymer ?
#
loop_
_entity_poly.entity_id
_entity_poly.type
_entity_poly.pdbx_seq_one_letter_code
_entity_poly.pdbx_strand_id
1 'polypeptide(L)'
;MMSDLVYLRGTQKELRPVIIAMMATYQLLQGKDVGSIYGYPSEQIQARRRFKPRIFLYFEQRNTLNAANFKPKRGEISFRIMDEEYSTITNGELTRLATNIKTQFGANGGYEWNKGKTMYAYTDWDKGYQFQMLCRSSTQARELVTKVLAIQNHSPEWGKLAKSEAEDETAAYPDIPGQHRVLGEMVDKPQRRPRVEVCFTYAYAEIWGKPNPVILYDPLGKKGNALIT
;
A
#
# COMPACT_ATOMS: atom_id res chain seq x y z
N MET A 1 -31.24 -39.61 -15.61
CA MET A 1 -32.12 -38.77 -14.77
C MET A 1 -32.31 -37.45 -15.49
N MET A 2 -33.55 -37.12 -15.85
CA MET A 2 -33.88 -35.84 -16.49
C MET A 2 -33.58 -34.71 -15.50
N SER A 3 -32.75 -33.74 -15.90
CA SER A 3 -32.57 -32.50 -15.16
C SER A 3 -33.75 -31.59 -15.46
N ASP A 4 -34.68 -31.47 -14.52
CA ASP A 4 -35.80 -30.53 -14.63
C ASP A 4 -35.24 -29.09 -14.64
N LEU A 5 -35.24 -28.48 -15.82
CA LEU A 5 -34.84 -27.10 -16.03
C LEU A 5 -35.98 -26.18 -15.61
N VAL A 6 -35.79 -25.46 -14.50
CA VAL A 6 -36.73 -24.43 -14.03
C VAL A 6 -36.31 -23.07 -14.61
N TYR A 7 -37.17 -22.48 -15.42
CA TYR A 7 -36.96 -21.13 -15.97
C TYR A 7 -37.62 -20.09 -15.07
N LEU A 8 -36.81 -19.22 -14.45
CA LEU A 8 -37.30 -18.07 -13.68
C LEU A 8 -37.19 -16.81 -14.53
N ARG A 9 -38.29 -16.05 -14.66
CA ARG A 9 -38.36 -14.81 -15.44
C ARG A 9 -38.71 -13.63 -14.53
N GLY A 10 -37.94 -12.55 -14.63
CA GLY A 10 -38.11 -11.35 -13.80
C GLY A 10 -36.87 -10.46 -13.87
N THR A 11 -36.91 -9.30 -13.21
CA THR A 11 -35.72 -8.44 -13.13
C THR A 11 -34.72 -8.98 -12.11
N GLN A 12 -33.42 -8.65 -12.27
CA GLN A 12 -32.37 -9.13 -11.35
C GLN A 12 -32.65 -8.77 -9.89
N LYS A 13 -33.29 -7.62 -9.64
CA LYS A 13 -33.62 -7.12 -8.29
C LYS A 13 -34.68 -8.00 -7.60
N GLU A 14 -35.61 -8.56 -8.36
CA GLU A 14 -36.70 -9.42 -7.87
C GLU A 14 -36.27 -10.88 -7.76
N LEU A 15 -35.46 -11.36 -8.72
CA LEU A 15 -35.05 -12.77 -8.78
C LEU A 15 -33.96 -13.11 -7.75
N ARG A 16 -33.08 -12.16 -7.43
CA ARG A 16 -31.96 -12.40 -6.50
C ARG A 16 -32.37 -12.93 -5.13
N PRO A 17 -33.33 -12.32 -4.39
CA PRO A 17 -33.74 -12.85 -3.09
C PRO A 17 -34.38 -14.24 -3.19
N VAL A 18 -35.13 -14.51 -4.27
CA VAL A 18 -35.80 -15.80 -4.50
C VAL A 18 -34.79 -16.92 -4.76
N ILE A 19 -33.78 -16.66 -5.59
CA ILE A 19 -32.70 -17.62 -5.89
C ILE A 19 -31.89 -17.94 -4.62
N ILE A 20 -31.58 -16.91 -3.82
CA ILE A 20 -30.85 -17.08 -2.56
C ILE A 20 -31.65 -17.95 -1.58
N ALA A 21 -32.95 -17.68 -1.44
CA ALA A 21 -33.82 -18.48 -0.58
C ALA A 21 -33.90 -19.94 -1.07
N MET A 22 -34.11 -20.18 -2.37
CA MET A 22 -34.12 -21.54 -2.93
C MET A 22 -32.81 -22.28 -2.74
N MET A 23 -31.66 -21.62 -2.93
CA MET A 23 -30.35 -22.25 -2.69
C MET A 23 -30.11 -22.55 -1.20
N ALA A 24 -30.50 -21.65 -0.30
CA ALA A 24 -30.39 -21.88 1.14
C ALA A 24 -31.27 -23.06 1.60
N THR A 25 -32.51 -23.13 1.12
CA THR A 25 -33.41 -24.26 1.39
C THR A 25 -32.86 -25.57 0.83
N TYR A 26 -32.33 -25.56 -0.39
CA TYR A 26 -31.71 -26.75 -1.00
C TYR A 26 -30.50 -27.23 -0.19
N GLN A 27 -29.66 -26.32 0.31
CA GLN A 27 -28.49 -26.66 1.13
C GLN A 27 -28.88 -27.21 2.50
N LEU A 28 -29.91 -26.66 3.15
CA LEU A 28 -30.51 -27.20 4.38
C LEU A 28 -31.06 -28.61 4.19
N LEU A 29 -31.81 -28.85 3.11
CA LEU A 29 -32.39 -30.16 2.80
C LEU A 29 -31.33 -31.22 2.48
N GLN A 30 -30.15 -30.81 1.99
CA GLN A 30 -29.01 -31.70 1.72
C GLN A 30 -28.15 -31.97 2.96
N GLY A 31 -28.57 -31.52 4.15
CA GLY A 31 -27.85 -31.75 5.42
C GLY A 31 -26.45 -31.13 5.44
N LYS A 32 -26.16 -30.18 4.56
CA LYS A 32 -24.91 -29.43 4.54
C LYS A 32 -25.05 -28.29 5.52
N ASP A 33 -24.22 -28.32 6.57
CA ASP A 33 -24.17 -27.30 7.60
C ASP A 33 -24.02 -25.92 6.94
N VAL A 34 -25.07 -25.10 7.04
CA VAL A 34 -25.10 -23.75 6.48
C VAL A 34 -24.37 -22.88 7.50
N GLY A 35 -23.05 -23.06 7.57
CA GLY A 35 -22.18 -22.32 8.49
C GLY A 35 -22.55 -20.84 8.44
N SER A 36 -22.66 -20.22 9.62
CA SER A 36 -23.15 -18.86 9.82
C SER A 36 -22.61 -17.90 8.75
N ILE A 37 -23.44 -17.61 7.75
CA ILE A 37 -23.13 -16.60 6.74
C ILE A 37 -23.32 -15.25 7.44
N TYR A 38 -22.29 -14.84 8.17
CA TYR A 38 -22.13 -13.44 8.56
C TYR A 38 -21.84 -12.65 7.28
N GLY A 39 -22.92 -12.25 6.61
CA GLY A 39 -22.88 -11.24 5.56
C GLY A 39 -22.54 -9.89 6.18
N TYR A 40 -21.29 -9.69 6.58
CA TYR A 40 -20.78 -8.34 6.73
C TYR A 40 -20.88 -7.69 5.34
N PRO A 41 -21.43 -6.47 5.18
CA PRO A 41 -21.52 -5.80 3.89
C PRO A 41 -20.12 -5.36 3.43
N SER A 42 -19.29 -6.35 3.06
CA SER A 42 -17.94 -6.18 2.56
C SER A 42 -17.95 -5.48 1.21
N GLU A 43 -19.00 -5.66 0.40
CA GLU A 43 -19.15 -4.98 -0.89
C GLU A 43 -19.18 -3.45 -0.73
N GLN A 44 -19.88 -2.90 0.28
CA GLN A 44 -19.94 -1.45 0.47
C GLN A 44 -18.60 -0.87 0.96
N ILE A 45 -17.89 -1.58 1.84
CA ILE A 45 -16.60 -1.14 2.39
C ILE A 45 -15.45 -1.35 1.38
N GLN A 46 -15.49 -2.43 0.59
CA GLN A 46 -14.53 -2.71 -0.47
C GLN A 46 -14.75 -1.80 -1.69
N ALA A 47 -16.00 -1.50 -2.07
CA ALA A 47 -16.30 -0.55 -3.14
C ALA A 47 -15.82 0.87 -2.80
N ARG A 48 -15.94 1.29 -1.52
CA ARG A 48 -15.54 2.64 -1.07
C ARG A 48 -14.04 2.93 -1.20
N ARG A 49 -13.17 1.91 -1.28
CA ARG A 49 -11.70 2.07 -1.31
C ARG A 49 -11.02 1.55 -2.58
N ARG A 50 -11.66 0.65 -3.32
CA ARG A 50 -11.05 0.00 -4.49
C ARG A 50 -10.80 0.96 -5.66
N PHE A 51 -11.68 1.94 -5.82
CA PHE A 51 -11.62 2.89 -6.95
C PHE A 51 -11.05 4.26 -6.57
N LYS A 52 -10.54 4.40 -5.34
CA LYS A 52 -9.94 5.65 -4.88
C LYS A 52 -8.54 5.84 -5.47
N PRO A 53 -8.19 7.06 -5.95
CA PRO A 53 -6.84 7.36 -6.38
C PRO A 53 -5.80 7.06 -5.30
N ARG A 54 -4.65 6.53 -5.70
CA ARG A 54 -3.55 6.16 -4.80
C ARG A 54 -2.31 6.93 -5.15
N ILE A 55 -1.67 7.51 -4.13
CA ILE A 55 -0.37 8.14 -4.25
C ILE A 55 0.69 7.20 -3.74
N PHE A 56 1.79 7.09 -4.48
CA PHE A 56 2.95 6.31 -4.13
C PHE A 56 4.17 7.23 -4.04
N LEU A 57 4.89 7.11 -2.93
CA LEU A 57 6.16 7.75 -2.67
C LEU A 57 7.24 6.68 -2.72
N TYR A 58 8.20 6.84 -3.62
CA TYR A 58 9.25 5.87 -3.85
C TYR A 58 10.59 6.37 -3.33
N PHE A 59 11.27 5.49 -2.60
CA PHE A 59 12.56 5.74 -1.98
C PHE A 59 13.56 4.67 -2.41
N GLU A 60 14.78 5.08 -2.69
CA GLU A 60 15.85 4.19 -3.11
C GLU A 60 17.15 4.54 -2.41
N GLN A 61 17.93 3.52 -2.08
CA GLN A 61 19.26 3.70 -1.53
C GLN A 61 20.14 4.39 -2.57
N ARG A 62 20.81 5.48 -2.16
CA ARG A 62 21.78 6.16 -3.01
C ARG A 62 22.88 5.17 -3.39
N ASN A 63 23.22 5.11 -4.68
CA ASN A 63 24.28 4.24 -5.16
C ASN A 63 25.64 4.79 -4.69
N THR A 64 26.19 4.23 -3.61
CA THR A 64 27.47 4.67 -3.04
C THR A 64 28.64 3.80 -3.47
N LEU A 65 28.39 2.64 -4.08
CA LEU A 65 29.40 1.65 -4.44
C LEU A 65 29.17 1.21 -5.88
N ASN A 66 30.12 1.51 -6.77
CA ASN A 66 30.21 0.99 -8.14
C ASN A 66 30.50 -0.53 -8.16
N ALA A 67 29.78 -1.32 -7.36
CA ALA A 67 29.86 -2.76 -7.38
C ALA A 67 28.91 -3.28 -8.47
N ALA A 68 29.45 -4.07 -9.40
CA ALA A 68 28.72 -4.60 -10.55
C ALA A 68 27.43 -5.37 -10.20
N ASN A 69 27.28 -5.82 -8.95
CA ASN A 69 26.14 -6.57 -8.44
C ASN A 69 25.34 -5.84 -7.33
N PHE A 70 25.50 -4.52 -7.18
CA PHE A 70 24.77 -3.76 -6.17
C PHE A 70 23.26 -3.73 -6.48
N LYS A 71 22.46 -4.33 -5.60
CA LYS A 71 21.00 -4.25 -5.65
C LYS A 71 20.52 -3.19 -4.65
N PRO A 72 20.12 -1.98 -5.11
CA PRO A 72 19.71 -0.92 -4.20
C PRO A 72 18.50 -1.35 -3.40
N LYS A 73 18.51 -1.04 -2.11
CA LYS A 73 17.35 -1.27 -1.25
C LYS A 73 16.31 -0.18 -1.49
N ARG A 74 15.04 -0.56 -1.40
CA ARG A 74 13.90 0.29 -1.74
C ARG A 74 12.96 0.47 -0.56
N GLY A 75 12.26 1.58 -0.56
CA GLY A 75 11.15 1.88 0.35
C GLY A 75 9.99 2.42 -0.47
N GLU A 76 8.78 2.04 -0.10
CA GLU A 76 7.57 2.56 -0.72
C GLU A 76 6.58 2.91 0.38
N ILE A 77 5.94 4.06 0.23
CA ILE A 77 4.83 4.47 1.07
C ILE A 77 3.69 4.84 0.14
N SER A 78 2.49 4.32 0.44
CA SER A 78 1.31 4.68 -0.32
C SER A 78 0.16 5.09 0.57
N PHE A 79 -0.69 5.96 0.05
CA PHE A 79 -1.93 6.36 0.69
C PHE A 79 -3.01 6.62 -0.36
N ARG A 80 -4.26 6.54 0.07
CA ARG A 80 -5.43 6.82 -0.77
C ARG A 80 -5.93 8.23 -0.51
N ILE A 81 -6.43 8.87 -1.56
CA ILE A 81 -7.17 10.14 -1.46
C ILE A 81 -8.64 9.77 -1.28
N MET A 82 -9.18 9.96 -0.07
CA MET A 82 -10.54 9.51 0.26
C MET A 82 -11.62 10.50 -0.19
N ASP A 83 -11.28 11.78 -0.27
CA ASP A 83 -12.21 12.86 -0.64
C ASP A 83 -12.47 12.94 -2.15
N GLU A 84 -11.69 12.23 -2.95
CA GLU A 84 -11.79 12.21 -4.41
C GLU A 84 -12.18 10.82 -4.94
N GLU A 85 -12.82 10.77 -6.09
CA GLU A 85 -13.03 9.55 -6.87
C GLU A 85 -12.13 9.55 -8.10
N TYR A 86 -11.89 8.37 -8.68
CA TYR A 86 -11.13 8.25 -9.94
C TYR A 86 -11.71 9.10 -11.09
N SER A 87 -13.03 9.35 -11.07
CA SER A 87 -13.74 10.15 -12.07
C SER A 87 -13.73 11.65 -11.80
N THR A 88 -13.45 12.08 -10.56
CA THR A 88 -13.51 13.50 -10.16
C THR A 88 -12.14 14.13 -10.01
N ILE A 89 -11.09 13.33 -9.78
CA ILE A 89 -9.74 13.84 -9.59
C ILE A 89 -9.25 14.62 -10.81
N THR A 90 -8.86 15.88 -10.59
CA THR A 90 -8.44 16.79 -11.65
C THR A 90 -6.91 16.90 -11.70
N ASN A 91 -6.38 17.36 -12.85
CA ASN A 91 -4.96 17.69 -12.95
C ASN A 91 -4.54 18.80 -11.98
N GLY A 92 -5.43 19.76 -11.69
CA GLY A 92 -5.15 20.82 -10.71
C GLY A 92 -4.88 20.24 -9.31
N GLU A 93 -5.67 19.25 -8.90
CA GLU A 93 -5.51 18.57 -7.62
C GLU A 93 -4.23 17.74 -7.56
N LEU A 94 -3.90 17.02 -8.64
CA LEU A 94 -2.63 16.29 -8.73
C LEU A 94 -1.41 17.24 -8.69
N THR A 95 -1.49 18.41 -9.32
CA THR A 95 -0.44 19.43 -9.27
C THR A 95 -0.30 20.05 -7.88
N ARG A 96 -1.42 20.25 -7.16
CA ARG A 96 -1.41 20.68 -5.75
C ARG A 96 -0.69 19.67 -4.88
N LEU A 97 -1.04 18.39 -5.01
CA LEU A 97 -0.38 17.29 -4.29
C LEU A 97 1.10 17.19 -4.65
N ALA A 98 1.45 17.30 -5.93
CA ALA A 98 2.84 17.31 -6.39
C ALA A 98 3.65 18.45 -5.74
N THR A 99 3.07 19.65 -5.64
CA THR A 99 3.70 20.81 -4.99
C THR A 99 3.97 20.52 -3.52
N ASN A 100 2.98 19.95 -2.83
CA ASN A 100 3.12 19.58 -1.43
C ASN A 100 4.17 18.47 -1.22
N ILE A 101 4.23 17.48 -2.12
CA ILE A 101 5.27 16.43 -2.09
C ILE A 101 6.65 17.06 -2.26
N LYS A 102 6.82 17.97 -3.23
CA LYS A 102 8.08 18.71 -3.42
C LYS A 102 8.48 19.47 -2.15
N THR A 103 7.55 20.17 -1.50
CA THR A 103 7.82 20.89 -0.25
C THR A 103 8.23 19.96 0.89
N GLN A 104 7.56 18.81 1.05
CA GLN A 104 7.82 17.90 2.17
C GLN A 104 9.03 16.99 1.98
N PHE A 105 9.26 16.53 0.74
CA PHE A 105 10.23 15.49 0.39
C PHE A 105 11.32 15.92 -0.59
N GLY A 106 11.18 17.06 -1.27
CA GLY A 106 12.14 17.58 -2.25
C GLY A 106 13.13 18.61 -1.67
N ALA A 107 12.90 19.12 -0.46
CA ALA A 107 13.81 20.07 0.19
C ALA A 107 15.21 19.46 0.43
N ASN A 108 16.25 20.29 0.38
CA ASN A 108 17.64 19.94 0.72
C ASN A 108 18.23 18.69 0.02
N GLY A 109 17.84 18.44 -1.23
CA GLY A 109 18.38 17.31 -2.02
C GLY A 109 17.66 15.98 -1.79
N GLY A 110 16.48 16.00 -1.18
CA GLY A 110 15.60 14.85 -1.00
C GLY A 110 15.51 14.37 0.45
N TYR A 111 14.35 13.91 0.87
CA TYR A 111 14.15 13.36 2.21
C TYR A 111 14.88 12.02 2.39
N GLU A 112 15.60 11.89 3.50
CA GLU A 112 16.31 10.67 3.89
C GLU A 112 15.50 9.88 4.90
N TRP A 113 15.18 8.64 4.54
CA TRP A 113 14.52 7.68 5.40
C TRP A 113 15.52 6.64 5.91
N ASN A 114 15.81 6.74 7.21
CA ASN A 114 16.63 5.80 7.96
C ASN A 114 15.85 4.51 8.25
N LYS A 115 15.97 3.51 7.38
CA LYS A 115 15.31 2.21 7.58
C LYS A 115 16.00 1.42 8.69
N GLY A 116 15.17 0.85 9.56
CA GLY A 116 15.59 0.01 10.69
C GLY A 116 14.94 -1.36 10.67
N LYS A 117 15.02 -2.05 11.81
CA LYS A 117 14.42 -3.38 12.01
C LYS A 117 13.08 -3.31 12.76
N THR A 118 12.85 -2.25 13.53
CA THR A 118 11.57 -1.93 14.17
C THR A 118 10.52 -1.53 13.15
N MET A 119 9.34 -2.14 13.24
CA MET A 119 8.18 -1.80 12.41
C MET A 119 7.28 -0.80 13.13
N TYR A 120 6.92 0.26 12.44
CA TYR A 120 5.89 1.20 12.85
C TYR A 120 4.75 1.14 11.85
N ALA A 121 3.52 0.97 12.32
CA ALA A 121 2.33 0.92 11.49
C ALA A 121 1.40 2.06 11.87
N TYR A 122 1.02 2.90 10.91
CA TYR A 122 0.02 3.94 11.10
C TYR A 122 -1.20 3.60 10.25
N THR A 123 -2.36 3.53 10.90
CA THR A 123 -3.60 3.17 10.22
C THR A 123 -4.69 4.18 10.54
N ASP A 124 -5.15 4.87 9.51
CA ASP A 124 -6.28 5.81 9.55
C ASP A 124 -7.15 5.57 8.32
N TRP A 125 -8.16 4.71 8.50
CA TRP A 125 -9.01 4.26 7.40
C TRP A 125 -9.86 5.38 6.81
N ASP A 126 -10.32 6.31 7.65
CA ASP A 126 -11.18 7.43 7.25
C ASP A 126 -10.45 8.37 6.32
N LYS A 127 -9.16 8.64 6.60
CA LYS A 127 -8.29 9.48 5.77
C LYS A 127 -7.50 8.71 4.71
N GLY A 128 -7.70 7.39 4.59
CA GLY A 128 -7.08 6.56 3.55
C GLY A 128 -5.64 6.14 3.79
N TYR A 129 -5.12 6.32 5.01
CA TYR A 129 -3.76 5.98 5.39
C TYR A 129 -3.67 4.56 5.95
N GLN A 130 -2.77 3.77 5.37
CA GLN A 130 -2.41 2.46 5.91
C GLN A 130 -0.98 2.17 5.45
N PHE A 131 0.01 2.54 6.26
CA PHE A 131 1.40 2.33 5.90
C PHE A 131 2.16 1.63 7.02
N GLN A 132 3.05 0.74 6.61
CA GLN A 132 3.96 -0.02 7.45
C GLN A 132 5.38 0.44 7.09
N MET A 133 6.04 1.07 8.04
CA MET A 133 7.37 1.64 7.85
C MET A 133 8.37 0.99 8.80
N LEU A 134 9.49 0.58 8.24
CA LEU A 134 10.65 0.13 9.01
C LEU A 134 11.54 1.33 9.29
N CYS A 135 11.71 1.71 10.55
CA CYS A 135 12.48 2.90 10.95
C CYS A 135 13.52 2.56 12.02
N ARG A 136 14.65 3.26 12.02
CA ARG A 136 15.69 3.11 13.06
C ARG A 136 15.25 3.67 14.41
N SER A 137 14.38 4.69 14.43
CA SER A 137 13.93 5.35 15.66
C SER A 137 12.45 5.73 15.58
N SER A 138 11.84 5.89 16.76
CA SER A 138 10.46 6.39 16.89
C SER A 138 10.32 7.81 16.35
N THR A 139 11.33 8.66 16.57
CA THR A 139 11.35 10.04 16.08
C THR A 139 11.27 10.10 14.55
N GLN A 140 12.07 9.28 13.86
CA GLN A 140 12.02 9.21 12.39
C GLN A 140 10.65 8.73 11.90
N ALA A 141 10.07 7.72 12.57
CA ALA A 141 8.74 7.23 12.20
C ALA A 141 7.68 8.33 12.35
N ARG A 142 7.70 9.08 13.46
CA ARG A 142 6.79 10.20 13.69
C ARG A 142 6.98 11.30 12.66
N GLU A 143 8.22 11.67 12.35
CA GLU A 143 8.51 12.68 11.34
C GLU A 143 8.01 12.27 9.96
N LEU A 144 8.24 11.01 9.56
CA LEU A 144 7.79 10.47 8.29
C LEU A 144 6.26 10.46 8.19
N VAL A 145 5.56 10.02 9.24
CA VAL A 145 4.08 10.10 9.33
C VAL A 145 3.63 11.54 9.14
N THR A 146 4.21 12.49 9.89
CA THR A 146 3.84 13.91 9.82
C THR A 146 4.02 14.46 8.41
N LYS A 147 5.16 14.19 7.75
CA LYS A 147 5.44 14.65 6.39
C LYS A 147 4.48 14.06 5.36
N VAL A 148 4.14 12.77 5.47
CA VAL A 148 3.18 12.12 4.58
C VAL A 148 1.79 12.73 4.76
N LEU A 149 1.33 12.90 6.00
CA LEU A 149 0.00 13.46 6.28
C LEU A 149 -0.09 14.95 5.89
N ALA A 150 1.02 15.69 6.03
CA ALA A 150 1.11 17.09 5.60
C ALA A 150 0.91 17.27 4.09
N ILE A 151 1.10 16.24 3.25
CA ILE A 151 0.80 16.32 1.81
C ILE A 151 -0.68 16.69 1.58
N GLN A 152 -1.58 16.15 2.40
CA GLN A 152 -3.02 16.43 2.35
C GLN A 152 -3.45 17.46 3.42
N ASN A 153 -2.50 18.17 4.06
CA ASN A 153 -2.76 19.08 5.17
C ASN A 153 -3.44 18.40 6.39
N HIS A 154 -3.19 17.11 6.59
CA HIS A 154 -3.71 16.37 7.74
C HIS A 154 -2.72 16.39 8.91
N SER A 155 -3.25 16.40 10.14
CA SER A 155 -2.44 16.26 11.36
C SER A 155 -2.41 14.81 11.82
N PRO A 156 -1.26 14.30 12.31
CA PRO A 156 -1.12 12.94 12.80
C PRO A 156 -1.82 12.73 14.15
N GLU A 157 -2.51 11.60 14.28
CA GLU A 157 -3.10 11.15 15.54
C GLU A 157 -2.25 10.01 16.11
N TRP A 158 -1.44 10.31 17.13
CA TRP A 158 -0.43 9.37 17.63
C TRP A 158 -1.00 8.09 18.23
N GLY A 159 -2.28 8.07 18.64
CA GLY A 159 -2.97 6.85 19.07
C GLY A 159 -3.15 5.82 17.95
N LYS A 160 -3.05 6.23 16.67
CA LYS A 160 -3.13 5.37 15.49
C LYS A 160 -1.77 4.78 15.06
N LEU A 161 -0.69 5.12 15.77
CA LEU A 161 0.67 4.62 15.51
C LEU A 161 0.99 3.43 16.41
N ALA A 162 1.10 2.24 15.83
CA ALA A 162 1.52 1.02 16.51
C ALA A 162 3.02 0.76 16.27
N LYS A 163 3.70 0.24 17.30
CA LYS A 163 5.10 -0.23 17.23
C LYS A 163 5.13 -1.75 17.36
N SER A 164 5.92 -2.41 16.53
CA SER A 164 6.19 -3.84 16.59
C SER A 164 7.70 -4.09 16.45
N GLU A 165 8.27 -4.75 17.46
CA GLU A 165 9.66 -5.15 17.51
C GLU A 165 9.79 -6.61 17.95
N ALA A 166 10.92 -7.23 17.60
CA ALA A 166 11.26 -8.56 18.09
C ALA A 166 12.05 -8.40 19.40
N GLU A 167 11.81 -9.29 20.38
CA GLU A 167 12.55 -9.29 21.64
C GLU A 167 14.05 -9.54 21.41
N ASP A 168 14.40 -10.50 20.54
CA ASP A 168 15.76 -10.69 20.03
C ASP A 168 15.82 -10.29 18.55
N GLU A 169 16.24 -9.05 18.32
CA GLU A 169 16.36 -8.48 16.99
C GLU A 169 17.50 -9.12 16.18
N THR A 170 18.58 -9.54 16.83
CA THR A 170 19.78 -10.09 16.18
C THR A 170 19.52 -11.50 15.68
N ALA A 171 18.83 -12.32 16.47
CA ALA A 171 18.42 -13.65 16.05
C ALA A 171 17.32 -13.61 14.97
N ALA A 172 16.32 -12.73 15.12
CA ALA A 172 15.21 -12.65 14.17
C ALA A 172 15.61 -12.06 12.81
N TYR A 173 16.49 -11.05 12.83
CA TYR A 173 16.92 -10.29 11.66
C TYR A 173 18.45 -10.09 11.67
N PRO A 174 19.23 -11.15 11.42
CA PRO A 174 20.69 -11.06 11.41
C PRO A 174 21.17 -10.15 10.28
N ASP A 175 22.20 -9.33 10.56
CA ASP A 175 22.78 -8.42 9.56
C ASP A 175 23.57 -9.18 8.50
N ILE A 176 24.21 -10.29 8.89
CA ILE A 176 24.85 -11.24 7.98
C ILE A 176 23.97 -12.50 7.94
N PRO A 177 23.09 -12.62 6.93
CA PRO A 177 22.26 -13.80 6.81
C PRO A 177 23.13 -15.02 6.46
N GLY A 178 22.89 -16.16 7.11
CA GLY A 178 23.60 -17.41 6.78
C GLY A 178 23.30 -17.92 5.37
N GLN A 179 23.95 -19.01 4.97
CA GLN A 179 23.79 -19.59 3.64
C GLN A 179 22.70 -20.68 3.59
N HIS A 180 22.18 -20.96 2.40
CA HIS A 180 21.32 -22.11 2.14
C HIS A 180 21.64 -22.71 0.77
N ARG A 181 21.35 -24.01 0.61
CA ARG A 181 21.64 -24.71 -0.62
C ARG A 181 20.50 -24.51 -1.63
N VAL A 182 20.83 -24.04 -2.83
CA VAL A 182 19.89 -23.88 -3.96
C VAL A 182 20.52 -24.60 -5.15
N LEU A 183 19.82 -25.59 -5.71
CA LEU A 183 20.31 -26.38 -6.85
C LEU A 183 21.72 -26.99 -6.66
N GLY A 184 22.08 -27.35 -5.42
CA GLY A 184 23.38 -27.93 -5.11
C GLY A 184 24.47 -26.93 -4.72
N GLU A 185 24.27 -25.64 -5.00
CA GLU A 185 25.19 -24.54 -4.69
C GLU A 185 24.81 -23.85 -3.37
N MET A 186 25.80 -23.34 -2.64
CA MET A 186 25.58 -22.54 -1.43
C MET A 186 25.34 -21.08 -1.81
N VAL A 187 24.16 -20.56 -1.49
CA VAL A 187 23.75 -19.18 -1.79
C VAL A 187 23.40 -18.44 -0.50
N ASP A 188 23.86 -17.19 -0.40
CA ASP A 188 23.53 -16.31 0.72
C ASP A 188 22.03 -16.09 0.83
N LYS A 189 21.47 -16.24 2.03
CA LYS A 189 20.06 -15.92 2.26
C LYS A 189 19.83 -14.41 2.05
N PRO A 190 18.65 -13.99 1.57
CA PRO A 190 18.34 -12.59 1.45
C PRO A 190 18.29 -11.93 2.84
N GLN A 191 19.00 -10.82 3.01
CA GLN A 191 18.96 -10.04 4.23
C GLN A 191 17.56 -9.44 4.45
N ARG A 192 16.94 -9.77 5.59
CA ARG A 192 15.62 -9.25 5.98
C ARG A 192 15.79 -7.95 6.77
N ARG A 193 14.94 -6.96 6.51
CA ARG A 193 14.91 -5.65 7.20
C ARG A 193 16.30 -5.00 7.34
N PRO A 194 17.04 -4.82 6.22
CA PRO A 194 18.38 -4.25 6.27
C PRO A 194 18.36 -2.83 6.84
N ARG A 195 19.36 -2.49 7.66
CA ARG A 195 19.55 -1.14 8.19
C ARG A 195 20.21 -0.27 7.13
N VAL A 196 19.41 0.43 6.34
CA VAL A 196 19.89 1.23 5.20
C VAL A 196 19.21 2.58 5.15
N GLU A 197 19.88 3.52 4.51
CA GLU A 197 19.37 4.86 4.29
C GLU A 197 18.85 4.93 2.86
N VAL A 198 17.58 5.31 2.71
CA VAL A 198 16.94 5.44 1.40
C VAL A 198 16.51 6.89 1.21
N CYS A 199 16.78 7.46 0.05
CA CYS A 199 16.42 8.84 -0.29
C CYS A 199 15.16 8.83 -1.14
N PHE A 200 14.31 9.85 -0.97
CA PHE A 200 13.18 10.08 -1.86
C PHE A 200 13.66 10.21 -3.31
N THR A 201 13.03 9.49 -4.23
CA THR A 201 13.43 9.50 -5.65
C THR A 201 12.35 10.09 -6.53
N TYR A 202 11.10 9.63 -6.42
CA TYR A 202 9.97 10.16 -7.18
C TYR A 202 8.64 9.79 -6.53
N ALA A 203 7.58 10.45 -6.97
CA ALA A 203 6.21 10.14 -6.59
C ALA A 203 5.31 10.02 -7.82
N TYR A 204 4.31 9.14 -7.74
CA TYR A 204 3.34 8.94 -8.81
C TYR A 204 1.93 8.68 -8.24
N ALA A 205 0.93 8.97 -9.06
CA ALA A 205 -0.47 8.69 -8.79
C ALA A 205 -0.95 7.54 -9.68
N GLU A 206 -1.57 6.55 -9.06
CA GLU A 206 -2.32 5.48 -9.71
C GLU A 206 -3.81 5.85 -9.65
N ILE A 207 -4.43 5.96 -10.82
CA ILE A 207 -5.84 6.32 -10.97
C ILE A 207 -6.52 5.19 -11.73
N TRP A 208 -7.64 4.71 -11.19
CA TRP A 208 -8.40 3.64 -11.83
C TRP A 208 -8.85 4.06 -13.24
N GLY A 209 -8.67 3.17 -14.22
CA GLY A 209 -9.04 3.42 -15.62
C GLY A 209 -7.96 4.10 -16.47
N LYS A 210 -6.83 4.53 -15.89
CA LYS A 210 -5.64 4.97 -16.65
C LYS A 210 -4.55 3.90 -16.60
N PRO A 211 -4.08 3.37 -17.74
CA PRO A 211 -3.06 2.32 -17.76
C PRO A 211 -1.68 2.83 -17.33
N ASN A 212 -1.37 4.10 -17.61
CA ASN A 212 -0.12 4.73 -17.23
C ASN A 212 -0.31 5.59 -15.98
N PRO A 213 0.53 5.40 -14.93
CA PRO A 213 0.49 6.26 -13.76
C PRO A 213 0.90 7.69 -14.11
N VAL A 214 0.34 8.66 -13.39
CA VAL A 214 0.71 10.07 -13.55
C VAL A 214 1.89 10.37 -12.62
N ILE A 215 3.02 10.79 -13.18
CA ILE A 215 4.20 11.15 -12.39
C ILE A 215 3.95 12.52 -11.76
N LEU A 216 3.96 12.58 -10.43
CA LEU A 216 3.67 13.80 -9.69
C LEU A 216 4.92 14.67 -9.54
N TYR A 217 6.00 14.05 -9.04
CA TYR A 217 7.23 14.75 -8.73
C TYR A 217 8.43 13.84 -8.99
N ASP A 218 9.38 14.31 -9.79
CA ASP A 218 10.67 13.65 -10.02
C ASP A 218 11.82 14.68 -10.02
N PRO A 219 12.56 14.84 -8.91
CA PRO A 219 13.68 15.79 -8.82
C PRO A 219 14.81 15.52 -9.82
N LEU A 220 14.96 14.28 -10.32
CA LEU A 220 16.03 13.92 -11.24
C LEU A 220 15.61 14.03 -12.72
N GLY A 221 14.33 14.29 -13.00
CA GLY A 221 13.80 14.39 -14.36
C GLY A 221 13.99 13.13 -15.21
N LYS A 222 14.19 11.96 -14.58
CA LYS A 222 14.42 10.69 -15.28
C LYS A 222 13.13 10.08 -15.81
N LYS A 223 12.00 10.41 -15.19
CA LYS A 223 10.66 9.99 -15.57
C LYS A 223 10.06 11.07 -16.47
N GLY A 224 9.71 10.70 -17.70
CA GLY A 224 8.98 11.60 -18.60
C GLY A 224 7.60 11.97 -18.05
N ASN A 225 7.12 13.17 -18.39
CA ASN A 225 5.78 13.69 -18.04
C ASN A 225 5.52 13.88 -16.53
N ALA A 226 6.54 14.27 -15.75
CA ALA A 226 6.33 14.73 -14.39
C ALA A 226 5.56 16.06 -14.36
N LEU A 227 4.55 16.17 -13.49
CA LEU A 227 3.81 17.43 -13.31
C LEU A 227 4.72 18.52 -12.74
N ILE A 228 5.66 18.14 -11.87
CA ILE A 228 6.64 19.04 -11.26
C ILE A 228 8.02 18.38 -11.26
N THR A 229 9.05 19.19 -11.51
CA THR A 229 10.47 18.84 -11.42
C THR A 229 11.13 19.53 -10.22
#